data_AF-A0A3D3ZVJ6-F1
#
_entry.id   AF-A0A3D3ZVJ6-F1
#
_cell.length_a   1.000
_cell.length_b   1.000
_cell.length_c   1.000
_cell.angle_alpha   90.00
_cell.angle_beta   90.00
_cell.angle_gamma   90.00
#
_symmetry.space_group_name_H-M   'P 1'
#
loop_
_entity.id
_entity.type
_entity.pdbx_description
1 polymer ?
#
loop_
_entity_poly.entity_id
_entity_poly.type
_entity_poly.pdbx_seq_one_letter_code
_entity_poly.pdbx_strand_id
1 'polypeptide(L)' 'MQALYVGKGDANKRLRHHWKTKNTEEQMLIYFTFFPCENRKAKYIELLLLDIYDLPLNKSENSGTATLCAYFSQFEVD' A
#
# COMPACT_ATOMS: atom_id res chain seq x y z
N MET A 1 1.21 -6.71 -17.11
CA MET A 1 2.05 -6.29 -15.97
C MET A 1 1.23 -6.51 -14.70
N GLN A 2 1.80 -7.12 -13.66
CA GLN A 2 1.09 -7.44 -12.42
C GLN A 2 1.50 -6.46 -11.33
N ALA A 3 0.53 -5.92 -10.59
CA ALA A 3 0.81 -5.15 -9.39
C ALA A 3 1.17 -6.12 -8.26
N LEU A 4 2.39 -5.99 -7.73
CA LEU A 4 2.90 -6.92 -6.71
C LEU A 4 2.77 -6.35 -5.29
N TYR A 5 2.94 -5.02 -5.17
CA TYR A 5 3.08 -4.34 -3.91
C TYR A 5 2.66 -2.87 -3.99
N VAL A 6 2.02 -2.36 -2.94
CA VAL A 6 1.85 -0.94 -2.67
C VAL A 6 2.40 -0.59 -1.30
N GLY A 7 2.98 0.60 -1.15
CA GLY A 7 3.28 1.09 0.18
C GLY A 7 3.63 2.56 0.22
N LYS A 8 3.65 3.13 1.42
CA LYS A 8 4.09 4.50 1.68
C LYS A 8 5.45 4.58 2.34
N GLY A 9 6.05 5.76 2.27
CA GLY A 9 7.30 6.12 2.97
C GLY A 9 8.31 6.80 2.06
N ASP A 10 9.51 6.98 2.59
CA ASP A 10 10.65 7.46 1.80
C ASP A 10 10.97 6.47 0.68
N ALA A 11 10.81 6.91 -0.57
CA ALA A 11 10.93 6.10 -1.77
C ALA A 11 12.26 5.33 -1.83
N ASN A 12 13.37 6.01 -1.56
CA ASN A 12 14.72 5.44 -1.65
C ASN A 12 14.98 4.40 -0.56
N LYS A 13 14.58 4.68 0.68
CA LYS A 13 14.68 3.72 1.79
C LYS A 13 13.81 2.50 1.54
N ARG A 14 12.58 2.68 1.04
CA ARG A 14 11.64 1.59 0.75
C ARG A 14 12.13 0.71 -0.40
N LEU A 15 12.61 1.31 -1.48
CA LEU A 15 13.19 0.58 -2.61
C LEU A 15 14.34 -0.33 -2.16
N ARG A 16 15.32 0.23 -1.43
CA ARG A 16 16.48 -0.55 -0.95
C ARG A 16 16.09 -1.66 0.01
N HIS A 17 15.11 -1.43 0.87
CA HIS A 17 14.63 -2.44 1.80
C HIS A 17 13.91 -3.56 1.04
N HIS A 18 12.93 -3.22 0.19
CA HIS A 18 12.11 -4.20 -0.52
C HIS A 18 12.89 -5.01 -1.53
N TRP A 19 13.89 -4.41 -2.19
CA TRP A 19 14.80 -5.15 -3.06
C TRP A 19 15.52 -6.31 -2.34
N LYS A 20 15.75 -6.17 -1.03
CA LYS A 20 16.41 -7.20 -0.22
C LYS A 20 15.45 -8.18 0.45
N THR A 21 14.20 -7.77 0.71
CA THR A 21 13.29 -8.51 1.58
C THR A 21 12.07 -9.11 0.87
N LYS A 22 11.72 -8.63 -0.32
CA LYS A 22 10.59 -9.16 -1.09
C LYS A 22 11.08 -10.16 -2.12
N ASN A 23 10.51 -11.36 -2.13
CA ASN A 23 10.78 -12.33 -3.19
C ASN A 23 10.07 -11.86 -4.47
N THR A 24 10.86 -11.62 -5.52
CA THR A 24 10.40 -11.21 -6.84
C THR A 24 11.01 -12.07 -7.97
N GLU A 25 11.47 -13.27 -7.62
CA GLU A 25 12.21 -14.18 -8.52
C GLU A 25 11.38 -14.62 -9.73
N GLU A 26 10.06 -14.69 -9.58
CA GLU A 26 9.14 -15.05 -10.68
C GLU A 26 8.99 -13.92 -11.71
N GLN A 27 9.47 -12.70 -11.43
CA GLN A 27 9.36 -11.56 -12.33
C GLN A 27 10.65 -11.31 -13.11
N MET A 28 10.53 -11.40 -14.44
CA MET A 28 11.63 -11.12 -15.37
C MET A 28 12.15 -9.68 -15.29
N LEU A 29 11.27 -8.72 -15.01
CA LEU A 29 11.55 -7.28 -14.93
C LEU A 29 10.65 -6.65 -13.86
N ILE A 30 11.23 -5.80 -13.02
CA ILE A 30 10.52 -5.13 -11.92
C ILE A 30 10.54 -3.63 -12.17
N TYR A 31 9.36 -3.02 -12.15
CA TYR A 31 9.19 -1.59 -12.28
C TYR A 31 8.75 -1.00 -10.94
N PHE A 32 9.32 0.15 -10.60
CA PHE A 32 8.93 0.93 -9.44
C PHE A 32 8.36 2.27 -9.90
N THR A 33 7.19 2.62 -9.38
CA THR A 33 6.56 3.93 -9.59
C THR A 33 6.41 4.64 -8.25
N PHE A 34 6.52 5.96 -8.27
CA PHE A 34 6.46 6.79 -7.07
C PHE A 34 5.49 7.93 -7.28
N PHE A 35 4.65 8.18 -6.27
CA PHE A 35 3.73 9.30 -6.25
C PHE A 35 4.00 10.18 -5.03
N PRO A 36 4.60 11.37 -5.20
CA PRO A 36 4.89 12.26 -4.08
C PRO A 36 3.60 12.84 -3.52
N CYS A 37 3.40 12.69 -2.20
CA CYS A 37 2.24 13.25 -1.51
C CYS A 37 2.55 13.47 -0.02
N GLU A 38 1.70 14.26 0.63
CA GLU A 38 1.74 14.47 2.07
C GLU A 38 1.54 13.15 2.83
N ASN A 39 2.19 13.03 3.99
CA ASN A 39 2.21 11.79 4.79
C ASN A 39 0.80 11.22 5.07
N ARG A 40 -0.15 12.09 5.46
CA ARG A 40 -1.52 11.65 5.77
C ARG A 40 -2.25 11.13 4.53
N LYS A 41 -2.11 11.80 3.39
CA LYS A 41 -2.69 11.37 2.10
C LYS A 41 -2.10 10.04 1.65
N ALA A 42 -0.80 9.85 1.82
CA ALA A 42 -0.12 8.59 1.49
C ALA A 42 -0.72 7.38 2.22
N LYS A 43 -1.11 7.55 3.49
CA LYS A 43 -1.77 6.50 4.29
C LYS A 43 -3.13 6.10 3.72
N TYR A 44 -3.95 7.07 3.32
CA TYR A 44 -5.27 6.79 2.78
C TYR A 44 -5.21 6.16 1.39
N ILE A 45 -4.29 6.62 0.54
CA ILE A 45 -4.08 6.04 -0.80
C ILE A 45 -3.56 4.60 -0.69
N GLU A 46 -2.57 4.34 0.18
CA GLU A 46 -2.07 2.99 0.44
C GLU A 46 -3.20 2.03 0.85
N LEU A 47 -4.04 2.45 1.80
CA LEU A 47 -5.16 1.66 2.27
C LEU A 47 -6.19 1.40 1.16
N LEU A 48 -6.59 2.43 0.43
CA LEU A 48 -7.51 2.30 -0.70
C LEU A 48 -7.01 1.29 -1.75
N LEU A 49 -5.71 1.31 -2.06
CA LEU A 49 -5.13 0.38 -3.02
C LEU A 49 -5.07 -1.05 -2.49
N LEU A 50 -4.81 -1.23 -1.19
CA LEU A 50 -4.89 -2.54 -0.53
C LEU A 50 -6.31 -3.11 -0.50
N ASP A 51 -7.33 -2.24 -0.39
CA ASP A 51 -8.73 -2.66 -0.40
C ASP A 51 -9.23 -3.05 -1.80
N ILE A 52 -8.68 -2.42 -2.85
CA ILE A 52 -9.13 -2.63 -4.24
C ILE A 52 -8.39 -3.78 -4.93
N TYR A 53 -7.11 -3.97 -4.63
CA TYR A 53 -6.25 -4.88 -5.41
C TYR A 53 -5.69 -6.02 -4.56
N ASP A 54 -5.63 -7.21 -5.15
CA ASP A 54 -4.85 -8.32 -4.60
C ASP A 54 -3.37 -8.12 -4.90
N LEU A 55 -2.59 -7.85 -3.84
CA LEU A 55 -1.18 -7.50 -3.91
C LEU A 55 -0.35 -8.58 -3.18
N PRO A 56 0.22 -9.55 -3.91
CA PRO A 56 0.77 -10.78 -3.32
C PRO A 56 1.97 -10.55 -2.37
N LEU A 57 2.63 -9.40 -2.47
CA LEU A 57 3.76 -9.04 -1.62
C LEU A 57 3.37 -8.19 -0.40
N ASN A 58 2.11 -7.74 -0.26
CA ASN A 58 1.58 -7.01 0.90
C ASN A 58 1.16 -7.96 2.05
N LYS A 59 1.99 -8.98 2.36
CA LYS A 59 1.67 -10.03 3.34
C LYS A 59 1.53 -9.54 4.80
N SER A 60 2.24 -8.48 5.16
CA SER A 60 2.30 -7.97 6.54
C SER A 60 1.27 -6.87 6.83
N GLU A 61 0.78 -6.20 5.79
CA GLU A 61 -0.01 -4.96 5.94
C GLU A 61 -1.53 -5.23 5.95
N ASN A 62 -1.97 -6.49 5.78
CA ASN A 62 -3.38 -6.86 5.73
C ASN A 62 -3.73 -8.09 6.62
N SER A 63 -3.36 -8.04 7.90
CA SER A 63 -3.77 -9.06 8.88
C SER A 63 -5.11 -8.75 9.56
N GLY A 64 -5.73 -7.61 9.24
CA GLY A 64 -6.98 -7.18 9.84
C GLY A 64 -8.15 -7.97 9.29
N THR A 65 -8.86 -8.70 10.15
CA THR A 65 -10.14 -9.36 9.83
C THR A 65 -11.35 -8.48 10.17
N ALA A 66 -11.11 -7.31 10.75
CA ALA A 66 -12.15 -6.40 11.21
C ALA A 66 -12.64 -5.50 10.08
N THR A 67 -13.96 -5.28 10.02
CA THR A 67 -14.58 -4.29 9.15
C THR A 67 -14.02 -2.90 9.46
N LEU A 68 -13.55 -2.20 8.43
CA LEU A 68 -13.17 -0.80 8.55
C LEU A 68 -14.44 0.05 8.75
N CYS A 69 -14.59 0.65 9.92
CA CYS A 69 -15.67 1.58 10.22
C CYS A 69 -15.16 3.01 10.16
N ALA A 70 -15.86 3.89 9.46
CA ALA A 70 -15.72 5.34 9.65
C ALA A 70 -16.79 5.79 10.66
N TYR A 71 -16.37 6.46 11.72
CA TYR A 71 -17.28 7.13 12.64
C TYR A 71 -17.48 8.55 12.13
N PHE A 72 -18.70 8.85 11.72
CA PHE A 72 -19.11 10.20 11.35
C PHE A 72 -19.88 10.82 12.51
N SER A 73 -19.63 12.10 12.76
CA SER A 73 -20.48 12.90 13.63
C SER A 73 -21.82 13.18 12.95
N GLN A 74 -22.87 13.42 13.74
CA GLN A 74 -24.21 13.79 13.23
C GLN A 74 -24.14 14.97 12.25
N PHE A 75 -23.23 15.93 12.50
CA PHE A 75 -23.01 17.09 11.65
C PHE A 75 -22.42 16.77 10.26
N GLU A 76 -21.69 15.67 10.11
CA GLU A 76 -21.08 15.28 8.82
C GLU A 76 -22.04 14.51 7.90
N VAL A 77 -23.17 14.04 8.44
CA VAL A 77 -24.16 13.21 7.73
C VAL A 77 -25.55 13.85 7.64
N ASP A 78 -25.74 15.02 8.25
CA ASP A 78 -26.90 15.92 8.06
C ASP A 78 -26.60 16.98 7.00
#